data_AF-A0A949QY83-F1
#
_entry.id   AF-A0A949QY83-F1
#
_cell.length_a   1.000
_cell.length_b   1.000
_cell.length_c   1.000
_cell.angle_alpha   90.00
_cell.angle_beta   90.00
_cell.angle_gamma   90.00
#
_symmetry.space_group_name_H-M   'P 1'
#
loop_
_entity.id
_entity.type
_entity.pdbx_description
1 polymer ?
#
loop_
_entity_poly.entity_id
_entity_poly.type
_entity_poly.pdbx_seq_one_letter_code
_entity_poly.pdbx_strand_id
1 'polypeptide(L)'
;MPENTMNLTLIKCPSCGGPNDPSPGASQMPCAYCGANLTIPKEMRRGASPIVEKKPSAENAAHTFEKNAPDLLRKAQPIAVKAWNAYAYWTWIRRLLPTCLTLLAIGFIVCVALGIVFALFQ
;
A
#
# COMPACT_ATOMS: atom_id res chain seq x y z
N MET A 1 32.16 -18.03 -54.27
CA MET A 1 31.24 -17.63 -53.18
C MET A 1 32.13 -17.34 -51.99
N PRO A 2 32.23 -16.10 -51.48
CA PRO A 2 33.15 -15.82 -50.38
C PRO A 2 32.58 -16.40 -49.09
N GLU A 3 33.27 -17.40 -48.57
CA GLU A 3 33.12 -17.98 -47.22
C GLU A 3 33.50 -16.93 -46.18
N ASN A 4 32.52 -16.12 -45.77
CA ASN A 4 32.67 -15.14 -44.70
C ASN A 4 32.69 -15.88 -43.34
N THR A 5 33.85 -16.37 -42.94
CA THR A 5 34.11 -16.95 -41.62
C THR A 5 34.05 -15.85 -40.56
N MET A 6 32.84 -15.42 -40.23
CA MET A 6 32.58 -14.74 -38.97
C MET A 6 32.83 -15.78 -37.87
N ASN A 7 33.94 -15.64 -37.15
CA ASN A 7 34.27 -16.43 -35.96
C ASN A 7 33.19 -16.20 -34.88
N LEU A 8 32.04 -16.85 -35.02
CA LEU A 8 31.05 -16.95 -33.97
C LEU A 8 31.65 -17.78 -32.84
N THR A 9 31.95 -17.12 -31.73
CA THR A 9 32.48 -17.76 -30.52
C THR A 9 31.33 -18.46 -29.79
N LEU A 10 31.02 -19.67 -30.26
CA LEU A 10 29.94 -20.51 -29.73
C LEU A 10 30.36 -21.16 -28.40
N ILE A 11 29.51 -21.03 -27.38
CA ILE A 11 29.70 -21.68 -26.07
C ILE A 11 28.99 -23.03 -26.02
N LYS A 12 29.67 -24.07 -25.55
CA LYS A 12 29.03 -25.39 -25.34
C LYS A 12 28.27 -25.40 -24.01
N CYS A 13 27.02 -25.86 -24.03
CA CYS A 13 26.23 -26.08 -22.83
C CYS A 13 26.80 -27.26 -22.02
N PRO A 14 27.10 -27.12 -20.71
CA PRO A 14 27.56 -28.22 -19.87
C PRO A 14 26.46 -29.26 -19.58
N SER A 15 25.18 -28.89 -19.69
CA SER A 15 24.05 -29.78 -19.39
C SER A 15 23.65 -30.67 -20.57
N CYS A 16 23.78 -30.21 -21.82
CA CYS A 16 23.37 -30.98 -23.01
C CYS A 16 24.41 -31.04 -24.13
N GLY A 17 25.54 -30.35 -24.01
CA GLY A 17 26.56 -30.27 -25.06
C GLY A 17 26.20 -29.36 -26.25
N GLY A 18 24.99 -28.79 -26.28
CA GLY A 18 24.49 -27.97 -27.38
C GLY A 18 25.27 -26.65 -27.54
N PRO A 19 25.52 -26.19 -28.78
CA PRO A 19 26.23 -24.94 -29.05
C PRO A 19 25.31 -23.73 -28.92
N ASN A 20 25.60 -22.79 -28.02
CA ASN A 20 24.82 -21.58 -27.79
C ASN A 20 25.62 -20.33 -28.18
N ASP A 21 24.93 -19.31 -28.68
CA ASP A 21 25.49 -18.00 -28.99
C ASP A 21 25.37 -17.08 -27.76
N PRO A 22 26.47 -16.62 -27.15
CA PRO A 22 26.42 -15.78 -25.95
C PRO A 22 25.80 -14.40 -26.25
N SER A 23 24.75 -14.03 -25.50
CA SER A 23 24.18 -12.68 -25.59
C SER A 23 25.19 -11.62 -25.11
N PRO A 24 25.48 -10.58 -25.91
CA PRO A 24 26.48 -9.57 -25.56
C PRO A 24 26.07 -8.83 -24.28
N GLY A 25 26.96 -8.90 -23.28
CA GLY A 25 26.79 -8.21 -22.00
C GLY A 25 25.95 -8.93 -20.94
N ALA A 26 25.33 -10.07 -21.25
CA ALA A 26 24.71 -10.90 -20.23
C ALA A 26 25.76 -11.72 -19.46
N SER A 27 25.55 -11.90 -18.14
CA SER A 27 26.39 -12.80 -17.34
C SER A 27 25.90 -14.24 -17.37
N GLN A 28 24.60 -14.41 -17.60
CA GLN A 28 23.87 -15.66 -17.65
C GLN A 28 22.84 -15.61 -18.78
N MET A 29 22.59 -16.75 -19.44
CA MET A 29 21.55 -16.87 -20.47
C MET A 29 20.93 -18.27 -20.43
N PRO A 30 19.65 -18.44 -20.80
CA PRO A 30 19.06 -19.75 -20.97
C PRO A 30 19.65 -20.46 -22.22
N CYS A 31 19.89 -21.76 -22.11
CA CYS A 31 20.27 -22.61 -23.23
C CYS A 31 19.11 -22.74 -24.22
N ALA A 32 19.35 -22.48 -25.50
CA ALA A 32 18.34 -22.59 -26.56
C ALA A 32 17.87 -24.04 -26.83
N TYR A 33 18.61 -25.04 -26.33
CA TYR A 33 18.33 -26.45 -26.57
C TYR A 33 17.65 -27.14 -25.40
N CYS A 34 18.16 -26.94 -24.18
CA CYS A 34 17.68 -27.65 -22.99
C CYS A 34 17.10 -26.73 -21.92
N GLY A 35 17.13 -25.40 -22.10
CA GLY A 35 16.62 -24.43 -21.15
C GLY A 35 17.48 -24.24 -19.88
N ALA A 36 18.57 -24.99 -19.72
CA ALA A 36 19.48 -24.82 -18.57
C ALA A 36 20.11 -23.42 -18.56
N ASN A 37 20.30 -22.85 -17.37
CA ASN A 37 20.91 -21.53 -17.23
C ASN A 37 22.44 -21.61 -17.41
N LEU A 38 22.95 -21.00 -18.48
CA LEU A 38 24.35 -21.00 -18.88
C LEU A 38 25.05 -19.77 -18.35
N THR A 39 26.21 -19.95 -17.73
CA THR A 39 27.08 -18.83 -17.37
C THR A 39 28.00 -18.50 -18.55
N ILE A 40 27.93 -17.27 -19.06
CA ILE A 40 28.76 -16.80 -20.17
C ILE A 40 30.15 -16.43 -19.61
N PRO A 41 31.28 -16.98 -20.12
CA PRO A 41 32.63 -16.60 -19.69
C PRO A 41 32.95 -15.10 -19.90
N LYS A 42 33.76 -14.51 -19.02
CA LYS A 42 34.02 -13.05 -18.99
C LYS A 42 34.60 -12.52 -20.31
N GLU A 43 35.39 -13.35 -20.99
CA GLU A 43 36.09 -13.06 -22.24
C GLU A 43 35.13 -12.80 -23.41
N MET A 44 33.92 -13.36 -23.34
CA MET A 44 32.85 -13.23 -24.31
C MET A 44 31.79 -12.19 -23.92
N ARG A 45 31.85 -11.61 -22.72
CA ARG A 45 30.95 -10.53 -22.26
C ARG A 45 31.35 -9.14 -22.79
N ARG A 46 32.02 -9.07 -23.96
CA ARG A 46 32.49 -7.80 -24.51
C ARG A 46 31.28 -6.98 -24.95
N GLY A 47 30.99 -5.92 -24.21
CA GLY A 47 29.84 -5.04 -24.48
C GLY A 47 28.99 -4.71 -23.25
N ALA A 48 29.12 -5.45 -22.14
CA ALA A 48 28.53 -5.02 -20.87
C ALA A 48 29.42 -3.99 -20.19
N SER A 49 29.09 -2.71 -20.37
CA SER A 49 29.13 -1.86 -19.19
C SER A 49 28.16 -2.47 -18.17
N PRO A 50 28.53 -2.64 -16.89
CA PRO A 50 27.62 -3.18 -15.91
C PRO A 50 26.41 -2.24 -15.85
N ILE A 51 25.27 -2.66 -16.39
CA ILE A 51 23.99 -2.10 -16.00
C ILE A 51 23.84 -2.56 -14.56
N VAL A 52 24.35 -1.74 -13.64
CA VAL A 52 23.93 -1.77 -12.25
C VAL A 52 22.44 -1.52 -12.33
N GLU A 53 21.69 -2.61 -12.22
CA GLU A 53 20.26 -2.61 -11.99
C GLU A 53 20.08 -1.86 -10.66
N LYS A 54 19.95 -0.52 -10.75
CA LYS A 54 19.49 0.29 -9.64
C LYS A 54 18.08 -0.21 -9.39
N LYS A 55 17.98 -1.12 -8.41
CA LYS A 55 16.74 -1.44 -7.71
C LYS A 55 15.95 -0.13 -7.59
N PRO A 56 14.74 -0.03 -8.17
CA PRO A 56 14.01 1.22 -8.19
C PRO A 56 13.80 1.68 -6.75
N SER A 57 14.46 2.78 -6.39
CA SER A 57 13.94 3.88 -5.59
C SER A 57 12.83 3.53 -4.59
N ALA A 58 13.12 2.70 -3.59
CA ALA A 58 12.30 2.60 -2.38
C ALA A 58 12.80 3.57 -1.29
N GLU A 59 14.11 3.86 -1.28
CA GLU A 59 14.77 4.64 -0.23
C GLU A 59 14.52 6.15 -0.36
N ASN A 60 14.60 6.70 -1.56
CA ASN A 60 14.33 8.13 -1.81
C ASN A 60 12.84 8.48 -1.73
N ALA A 61 11.97 7.50 -2.01
CA ALA A 61 10.53 7.64 -1.85
C ALA A 61 10.13 7.70 -0.37
N ALA A 62 10.77 6.90 0.49
CA ALA A 62 10.52 6.90 1.92
C ALA A 62 10.89 8.24 2.60
N HIS A 63 12.03 8.81 2.25
CA HIS A 63 12.47 10.08 2.86
C HIS A 63 11.60 11.29 2.45
N THR A 64 11.07 11.28 1.22
CA THR A 64 10.12 12.32 0.77
C THR A 64 8.76 12.16 1.47
N PHE A 65 8.33 10.91 1.72
CA PHE A 65 7.08 10.64 2.41
C PHE A 65 7.14 11.07 3.89
N GLU A 66 8.25 10.81 4.58
CA GLU A 66 8.43 11.18 6.00
C GLU A 66 8.48 12.71 6.21
N LYS A 67 9.15 13.45 5.33
CA LYS A 67 9.24 14.91 5.43
C LYS A 67 7.91 15.63 5.14
N ASN A 68 7.06 15.07 4.28
CA ASN A 68 5.75 15.65 3.94
C ASN A 68 4.60 15.14 4.83
N ALA A 69 4.82 14.11 5.64
CA ALA A 69 3.83 13.56 6.56
C ALA A 69 3.19 14.61 7.52
N PRO A 70 3.95 15.50 8.19
CA PRO A 70 3.34 16.47 9.10
C PRO A 70 2.46 17.50 8.38
N ASP A 71 2.83 17.93 7.17
CA ASP A 71 2.04 18.89 6.39
C ASP A 71 0.76 18.28 5.82
N LEU A 72 0.80 17.00 5.41
CA LEU A 72 -0.38 16.27 4.96
C LEU A 72 -1.35 15.99 6.13
N LEU A 73 -0.84 15.65 7.31
CA LEU A 73 -1.66 15.50 8.53
C LEU A 73 -2.31 16.82 8.95
N ARG A 74 -1.58 17.93 8.89
CA ARG A 74 -2.10 19.27 9.16
C ARG A 74 -3.18 19.69 8.16
N LYS A 75 -3.07 19.29 6.90
CA LYS A 75 -4.06 19.56 5.85
C LYS A 75 -5.30 18.65 5.96
N ALA A 76 -5.16 17.46 6.54
CA ALA A 76 -6.26 16.53 6.78
C ALA A 76 -7.07 16.83 8.08
N GLN A 77 -6.48 17.51 9.05
CA GLN A 77 -7.15 17.94 10.29
C GLN A 77 -8.55 18.57 10.12
N PRO A 78 -8.80 19.53 9.21
CA PRO A 78 -10.12 20.17 9.12
C PRO A 78 -11.23 19.20 8.71
N ILE A 79 -10.91 18.10 8.02
CA ILE A 79 -11.87 17.08 7.62
C ILE A 79 -12.17 16.17 8.82
N ALA A 80 -11.12 15.73 9.52
CA ALA A 80 -11.25 14.89 10.71
C ALA A 80 -12.03 15.61 11.82
N VAL A 81 -11.76 16.90 12.05
CA VAL A 81 -12.44 17.69 13.09
C VAL A 81 -13.92 17.92 12.75
N LYS A 82 -14.26 18.19 11.48
CA LYS A 82 -15.67 18.33 11.07
C LYS A 82 -16.45 17.03 11.22
N ALA A 83 -15.86 15.90 10.82
CA ALA A 83 -16.46 14.59 11.00
C ALA A 83 -16.65 14.24 12.49
N TRP A 84 -15.64 14.55 13.31
CA TRP A 84 -15.70 14.33 14.76
C TRP A 84 -16.78 15.17 15.43
N ASN A 85 -16.85 16.48 15.13
CA ASN A 85 -17.86 17.36 15.71
C ASN A 85 -19.28 16.97 15.28
N ALA A 86 -19.48 16.55 14.03
CA ALA A 86 -20.78 16.07 13.56
C ALA A 86 -21.20 14.77 14.29
N TYR A 87 -20.27 13.84 14.47
CA TYR A 87 -20.53 12.60 15.21
C TYR A 87 -20.79 12.85 16.70
N ALA A 88 -20.01 13.72 17.34
CA ALA A 88 -20.22 14.14 18.72
C ALA A 88 -21.61 14.80 18.89
N TYR A 89 -21.99 15.69 17.96
CA TYR A 89 -23.30 16.34 18.01
C TYR A 89 -24.46 15.34 17.83
N TRP A 90 -24.35 14.42 16.88
CA TRP A 90 -25.37 13.39 16.64
C TRP A 90 -25.54 12.44 17.82
N THR A 91 -24.44 11.99 18.43
CA THR A 91 -24.47 11.13 19.62
C THR A 91 -25.05 11.84 20.84
N TRP A 92 -24.74 13.12 21.04
CA TRP A 92 -25.34 13.94 22.09
C TRP A 92 -26.83 14.15 21.86
N ILE A 93 -27.28 14.55 20.67
CA ILE A 93 -28.71 14.69 20.37
C ILE A 93 -29.46 13.39 20.65
N ARG A 94 -28.95 12.27 20.13
CA ARG A 94 -29.60 10.97 20.26
C ARG A 94 -29.75 10.52 21.72
N ARG A 95 -28.87 11.00 22.61
CA ARG A 95 -28.90 10.66 24.04
C ARG A 95 -29.63 11.70 24.88
N LEU A 96 -29.52 12.98 24.56
CA LEU A 96 -30.14 14.08 25.32
C LEU A 96 -31.66 14.12 25.11
N LEU A 97 -32.13 13.87 23.87
CA LEU A 97 -33.55 13.87 23.53
C LEU A 97 -34.38 12.86 24.34
N PRO A 98 -34.02 11.56 24.41
CA PRO A 98 -34.77 10.60 25.24
C PRO A 98 -34.65 10.91 26.73
N THR A 99 -33.47 11.35 27.20
CA THR A 99 -33.28 11.68 28.63
C THR A 99 -34.19 12.83 29.06
N CYS A 100 -34.26 13.90 28.26
CA CYS A 100 -35.14 15.03 28.52
C CYS A 100 -36.62 14.62 28.51
N LEU A 101 -37.02 13.80 27.53
CA LEU A 101 -38.39 13.31 27.42
C LEU A 101 -38.79 12.41 28.61
N THR A 102 -37.86 11.56 29.09
CA THR A 102 -38.11 10.74 30.29
C THR A 102 -38.27 11.58 31.55
N LEU A 103 -37.46 12.64 31.72
CA LEU A 103 -37.57 13.53 32.88
C LEU A 103 -38.90 14.29 32.88
N LEU A 104 -39.36 14.77 31.72
CA LEU A 104 -40.67 15.41 31.59
C LEU A 104 -41.81 14.44 31.91
N ALA A 105 -41.74 13.19 31.43
CA ALA A 105 -42.75 12.17 31.73
C ALA A 105 -42.81 11.85 33.23
N ILE A 106 -41.66 11.67 33.89
CA ILE A 106 -41.60 11.43 35.34
C ILE A 106 -42.18 12.61 36.10
N GLY A 107 -41.81 13.84 35.74
CA GLY A 107 -42.36 15.05 36.35
C GLY A 107 -43.88 15.13 36.23
N PHE A 108 -44.42 14.81 35.04
CA PHE A 108 -45.87 14.78 34.81
C PHE A 108 -46.57 13.73 35.68
N ILE A 109 -46.02 12.52 35.77
CA ILE A 109 -46.57 11.43 36.60
C ILE A 109 -46.59 11.84 38.08
N VAL A 110 -45.52 12.47 38.58
CA VAL A 110 -45.46 12.96 39.97
C VAL A 110 -46.51 14.05 40.21
N CYS A 111 -46.66 15.01 39.31
CA CYS A 111 -47.69 16.06 39.43
C CYS A 111 -49.11 15.48 39.49
N VAL A 112 -49.41 14.51 38.61
CA VAL A 112 -50.73 13.85 38.60
C VAL A 112 -50.94 13.05 39.89
N ALA A 113 -49.95 12.31 40.36
CA ALA A 113 -50.05 11.54 41.59
C ALA A 113 -50.30 12.45 42.81
N LEU A 114 -49.55 13.56 42.93
CA LEU A 114 -49.77 14.55 43.98
C LEU A 114 -51.15 15.19 43.90
N GLY A 115 -51.64 15.50 42.69
CA GLY A 115 -52.99 16.02 42.48
C GLY A 115 -54.08 15.04 42.93
N ILE A 116 -53.94 13.75 42.60
CA ILE A 116 -54.87 12.70 43.05
C ILE A 116 -54.84 12.57 44.57
N VAL A 117 -53.66 12.52 45.19
CA VAL A 117 -53.54 12.45 46.65
C VAL A 117 -54.20 13.67 47.29
N PHE A 118 -53.94 14.87 46.79
CA PHE A 118 -54.57 16.09 47.30
C PHE A 118 -56.10 16.07 47.18
N ALA A 119 -56.63 15.57 46.06
CA ALA A 119 -58.07 15.43 45.84
C ALA A 119 -58.73 14.36 46.74
N LEU A 120 -58.00 13.33 47.16
CA LEU A 120 -58.51 12.30 48.08
C LEU A 120 -58.48 12.74 49.55
N PHE A 121 -57.68 13.75 49.89
CA PHE A 121 -57.53 14.28 51.25
C PHE A 121 -58.28 15.60 51.48
N GLN A 122 -58.95 16.16 50.47
CA GLN A 122 -59.96 17.21 50.62
C GLN A 122 -61.36 16.62 50.77
#